data_AF-A0A1H2GF38-F1
#
_entry.id   AF-A0A1H2GF38-F1
#
_cell.length_a   1.000
_cell.length_b   1.000
_cell.length_c   1.000
_cell.angle_alpha   90.00
_cell.angle_beta   90.00
_cell.angle_gamma   90.00
#
_symmetry.space_group_name_H-M   'P 1'
#
loop_
_entity.id
_entity.type
_entity.pdbx_description
1 polymer ?
#
loop_
_entity_poly.entity_id
_entity_poly.type
_entity_poly.pdbx_seq_one_letter_code
_entity_poly.pdbx_strand_id
1 'polypeptide(L)'
;MVKLPEPDTREIITRAPFVEEGVGEMVAHILHGDAHIDVEIKPFETEMYAQFDLLPKEARRLAADLVRIADVAQQAMWTPKLLANVRERYLPGATDAQIIEQLQRLADRDDGLELLEPGLLFPQDGYALTAEAHRELVDRIAAALSAAGVTLGELETVVGDLRKVHRTDVENAS
;
A
#
# COMPACT_ATOMS: atom_id res chain seq x y z
N MET A 1 13.90 32.89 -24.50
CA MET A 1 12.97 33.45 -23.49
C MET A 1 11.67 32.68 -23.58
N VAL A 2 11.45 31.75 -22.65
CA VAL A 2 10.13 31.11 -22.49
C VAL A 2 9.22 32.18 -21.89
N LYS A 3 8.16 32.56 -22.61
CA LYS A 3 7.12 33.42 -22.04
C LYS A 3 6.37 32.57 -21.02
N LEU A 4 6.50 32.91 -19.74
CA LEU A 4 5.55 32.49 -18.73
C LEU A 4 4.15 32.92 -19.20
N PRO A 5 3.13 32.05 -19.14
CA PRO A 5 1.77 32.44 -19.47
C PRO A 5 1.36 33.63 -18.59
N GLU A 6 0.66 34.59 -19.19
CA GLU A 6 0.13 35.76 -18.46
C GLU A 6 -0.70 35.28 -17.26
N PRO A 7 -0.63 35.97 -16.10
CA PRO A 7 -1.39 35.56 -14.94
C PRO A 7 -2.87 35.51 -15.29
N ASP A 8 -3.46 34.33 -15.11
CA ASP A 8 -4.87 34.09 -15.37
C ASP A 8 -5.69 35.09 -14.55
N THR A 9 -6.51 35.90 -15.21
CA THR A 9 -7.34 36.94 -14.55
C THR A 9 -8.52 36.33 -13.78
N ARG A 10 -8.63 35.01 -13.81
CA ARG A 10 -9.64 34.22 -13.09
C ARG A 10 -9.37 34.23 -11.60
N GLU A 11 -10.45 34.14 -10.81
CA GLU A 11 -10.36 34.03 -9.36
C GLU A 11 -9.87 32.62 -8.99
N ILE A 12 -8.55 32.48 -8.83
CA ILE A 12 -7.90 31.20 -8.49
C ILE A 12 -8.21 30.85 -7.03
N ILE A 13 -8.74 29.64 -6.84
CA ILE A 13 -9.00 29.04 -5.53
C ILE A 13 -7.75 28.33 -5.02
N THR A 14 -7.17 27.45 -5.85
CA THR A 14 -5.95 26.69 -5.51
C THR A 14 -5.23 26.21 -6.77
N ARG A 15 -3.96 25.82 -6.60
CA ARG A 15 -3.08 25.29 -7.63
C ARG A 15 -2.24 24.13 -7.07
N ALA A 16 -2.05 23.09 -7.87
CA ALA A 16 -1.19 21.96 -7.55
C ALA A 16 -0.50 21.42 -8.82
N PRO A 17 0.66 20.77 -8.71
CA PRO A 17 1.27 20.07 -9.84
C PRO A 17 0.39 18.90 -10.31
N PHE A 18 0.40 18.59 -11.61
CA PHE A 18 -0.19 17.38 -12.16
C PHE A 18 0.84 16.25 -12.08
N VAL A 19 0.71 15.39 -11.06
CA VAL A 19 1.69 14.36 -10.66
C VAL A 19 2.99 14.97 -10.10
N GLU A 20 3.70 15.78 -10.87
CA GLU A 20 4.94 16.47 -10.49
C GLU A 20 5.10 17.80 -11.24
N GLU A 21 5.93 18.72 -10.71
CA GLU A 21 6.06 20.10 -11.24
C GLU A 21 6.51 20.17 -12.71
N GLY A 22 7.25 19.15 -13.19
CA GLY A 22 7.78 19.10 -14.56
C GLY A 22 6.81 18.55 -15.62
N VAL A 23 5.65 18.01 -15.20
CA VAL A 23 4.68 17.35 -16.09
C VAL A 23 3.52 18.26 -16.43
N GLY A 24 3.03 19.04 -15.47
CA GLY A 24 1.86 19.88 -15.67
C GLY A 24 1.31 20.50 -14.40
N GLU A 25 0.16 21.16 -14.50
CA GLU A 25 -0.53 21.78 -13.37
C GLU A 25 -2.05 21.56 -13.40
N MET A 26 -2.64 21.64 -12.21
CA MET A 26 -4.08 21.66 -11.98
C MET A 26 -4.43 22.96 -11.26
N VAL A 27 -5.38 23.72 -11.81
CA VAL A 27 -5.78 25.04 -11.29
C VAL A 27 -7.29 25.06 -11.06
N ALA A 28 -7.69 25.13 -9.80
CA ALA A 28 -9.09 25.35 -9.43
C ALA A 28 -9.38 26.86 -9.40
N HIS A 29 -10.44 27.29 -10.06
CA HIS A 29 -10.82 28.70 -10.17
C HIS A 29 -12.34 28.87 -10.30
N ILE A 30 -12.84 30.09 -10.13
CA ILE A 30 -14.24 30.45 -10.40
C ILE A 30 -14.37 30.96 -11.83
N LEU A 31 -15.30 30.37 -12.59
CA LEU A 31 -15.67 30.78 -13.94
C LEU A 31 -17.20 30.91 -14.02
N HIS A 32 -17.67 32.12 -14.34
CA HIS A 32 -19.12 32.44 -14.43
C HIS A 32 -19.96 32.08 -13.19
N GLY A 33 -19.34 32.07 -12.00
CA GLY A 33 -20.01 31.77 -10.73
C GLY A 33 -19.96 30.30 -10.31
N ASP A 34 -19.39 29.43 -11.15
CA ASP A 34 -19.18 28.01 -10.86
C ASP A 34 -17.69 27.71 -10.64
N ALA A 35 -17.40 26.67 -9.87
CA ALA A 35 -16.03 26.19 -9.66
C ALA A 35 -15.61 25.25 -10.80
N HIS A 36 -14.44 25.51 -11.36
CA HIS A 36 -13.81 24.79 -12.47
C HIS A 36 -12.40 24.36 -12.10
N ILE A 37 -11.91 23.31 -12.73
CA ILE A 37 -10.56 22.77 -12.53
C ILE A 37 -9.94 22.58 -13.92
N ASP A 38 -9.04 23.48 -14.27
CA ASP A 38 -8.25 23.35 -15.48
C ASP A 38 -7.05 22.43 -15.20
N VAL A 39 -6.85 21.46 -16.08
CA VAL A 39 -5.68 20.58 -16.08
C VAL A 39 -4.87 20.85 -17.34
N GLU A 40 -3.60 21.19 -17.18
CA GLU A 40 -2.64 21.32 -18.27
C GLU A 40 -1.52 20.30 -18.08
N ILE A 41 -1.27 19.50 -19.11
CA ILE A 41 -0.18 18.52 -19.16
C ILE A 41 0.73 18.93 -20.30
N LYS A 42 1.97 19.27 -19.95
CA LYS A 42 3.01 19.70 -20.89
C LYS A 42 4.40 19.34 -20.35
N PRO A 43 4.81 18.06 -20.49
CA PRO A 43 6.09 17.61 -19.97
C PRO A 43 7.26 18.34 -20.64
N PHE A 44 8.29 18.64 -19.85
CA PHE A 44 9.48 19.34 -20.33
C PHE A 44 10.12 18.62 -21.53
N GLU A 45 10.58 19.39 -22.53
CA GLU A 45 11.24 18.87 -23.75
C GLU A 45 10.39 17.95 -24.65
N THR A 46 9.07 17.89 -24.45
CA THR A 46 8.17 17.12 -25.32
C THR A 46 7.20 18.01 -26.10
N GLU A 47 6.74 17.53 -27.26
CA GLU A 47 5.61 18.14 -27.98
C GLU A 47 4.24 17.65 -27.44
N MET A 48 4.25 16.79 -26.41
CA MET A 48 3.02 16.29 -25.81
C MET A 48 2.31 17.41 -25.07
N TYR A 49 1.04 17.60 -25.41
CA TYR A 49 0.19 18.62 -24.83
C TYR A 49 -1.23 18.10 -24.68
N ALA A 50 -1.77 18.21 -23.48
CA ALA A 50 -3.20 18.00 -23.22
C ALA A 50 -3.69 19.09 -22.27
N GLN A 51 -4.84 19.67 -22.59
CA GLN A 51 -5.51 20.62 -21.73
C GLN A 51 -7.00 20.33 -21.73
N PHE A 52 -7.60 20.28 -20.54
CA PHE A 52 -9.03 20.08 -20.38
C PHE A 52 -9.52 20.70 -19.08
N ASP A 53 -10.80 21.05 -19.06
CA ASP A 53 -11.51 21.55 -17.89
C ASP A 53 -12.37 20.43 -17.29
N LEU A 54 -12.46 20.41 -15.97
CA LEU A 54 -13.32 19.51 -15.21
C LEU A 54 -14.16 20.30 -14.21
N LEU A 55 -15.43 19.94 -14.10
CA LEU A 55 -16.22 20.30 -12.93
C LEU A 55 -15.77 19.47 -11.71
N PRO A 56 -15.95 19.96 -10.47
CA PRO A 56 -15.58 19.21 -9.27
C PRO A 56 -16.22 17.81 -9.17
N LYS A 57 -17.43 17.63 -9.71
CA LYS A 57 -18.08 16.31 -9.78
C LYS A 57 -17.38 15.35 -10.74
N GLU A 58 -16.82 15.86 -11.83
CA GLU A 58 -16.12 15.08 -12.86
C GLU A 58 -14.71 14.73 -12.36
N ALA A 59 -14.02 15.68 -11.73
CA ALA A 59 -12.73 15.43 -11.09
C ALA A 59 -12.83 14.32 -10.02
N ARG A 60 -13.87 14.32 -9.18
CA ARG A 60 -14.11 13.23 -8.22
C ARG A 60 -14.34 11.89 -8.89
N ARG A 61 -15.06 11.87 -10.02
CA ARG A 61 -15.30 10.64 -10.78
C ARG A 61 -14.02 10.13 -11.42
N LEU A 62 -13.25 11.01 -12.04
CA LEU A 62 -11.95 10.68 -12.63
C LEU A 62 -11.00 10.12 -11.57
N ALA A 63 -10.91 10.75 -10.39
CA ALA A 63 -10.09 10.25 -9.29
C ALA A 63 -10.51 8.83 -8.87
N ALA A 64 -11.82 8.58 -8.72
CA ALA A 64 -12.32 7.24 -8.40
C ALA A 64 -12.00 6.21 -9.51
N ASP A 65 -12.04 6.62 -10.77
CA ASP A 65 -11.71 5.74 -11.90
C ASP A 65 -10.21 5.42 -11.93
N LEU A 66 -9.35 6.41 -11.65
CA LEU A 66 -7.90 6.24 -11.55
C LEU A 66 -7.52 5.28 -10.41
N VAL A 67 -8.11 5.43 -9.22
CA VAL A 67 -7.90 4.50 -8.10
C VAL A 67 -8.27 3.08 -8.52
N ARG A 68 -9.44 2.87 -9.12
CA ARG A 68 -9.84 1.51 -9.56
C ARG A 68 -8.87 0.91 -10.59
N ILE A 69 -8.34 1.72 -11.51
CA ILE A 69 -7.35 1.24 -12.49
C ILE A 69 -6.04 0.89 -11.80
N ALA A 70 -5.58 1.74 -10.88
CA ALA A 70 -4.37 1.51 -10.09
C ALA A 70 -4.49 0.21 -9.28
N ASP A 71 -5.64 -0.03 -8.62
CA ASP A 71 -5.91 -1.26 -7.90
C ASP A 71 -5.72 -2.48 -8.82
N VAL A 72 -6.40 -2.50 -9.97
CA VAL A 72 -6.31 -3.59 -10.96
C VAL A 72 -4.88 -3.81 -11.46
N ALA A 73 -4.15 -2.72 -11.73
CA ALA A 73 -2.76 -2.79 -12.15
C ALA A 73 -1.86 -3.36 -11.04
N GLN A 74 -2.05 -2.93 -9.79
CA GLN A 74 -1.38 -3.48 -8.61
C GLN A 74 -1.66 -4.97 -8.47
N GLN A 75 -2.92 -5.40 -8.68
CA GLN A 75 -3.27 -6.81 -8.58
C GLN A 75 -2.58 -7.68 -9.64
N ALA A 76 -2.43 -7.14 -10.85
CA ALA A 76 -1.75 -7.83 -11.93
C ALA A 76 -0.28 -8.12 -11.62
N MET A 77 0.33 -7.39 -10.67
CA MET A 77 1.70 -7.65 -10.21
C MET A 77 1.83 -8.85 -9.26
N TRP A 78 0.72 -9.37 -8.70
CA TRP A 78 0.70 -10.57 -7.84
C TRP A 78 0.86 -11.87 -8.64
N THR A 79 1.94 -11.93 -9.41
CA THR A 79 2.29 -13.08 -10.23
C THR A 79 2.67 -14.29 -9.36
N PRO A 80 2.57 -15.53 -9.90
CA PRO A 80 3.04 -16.72 -9.19
C PRO A 80 4.51 -16.63 -8.73
N LYS A 81 5.36 -15.91 -9.48
CA LYS A 81 6.76 -15.63 -9.09
C LYS A 81 6.81 -14.80 -7.82
N LEU A 82 6.02 -13.72 -7.72
CA LEU A 82 5.94 -12.90 -6.52
C LEU A 82 5.42 -13.71 -5.33
N LEU A 83 4.33 -14.46 -5.51
CA LEU A 83 3.73 -15.24 -4.42
C LEU A 83 4.69 -16.32 -3.90
N ALA A 84 5.45 -16.98 -4.79
CA ALA A 84 6.50 -17.91 -4.41
C ALA A 84 7.62 -17.21 -3.62
N ASN A 85 8.09 -16.06 -4.09
CA ASN A 85 9.11 -15.28 -3.41
C ASN A 85 8.66 -14.85 -2.00
N VAL A 86 7.43 -14.33 -1.87
CA VAL A 86 6.88 -13.88 -0.59
C VAL A 86 6.72 -15.05 0.37
N ARG A 87 6.21 -16.19 -0.11
CA ARG A 87 6.11 -17.42 0.69
C ARG A 87 7.46 -17.89 1.21
N GLU A 88 8.48 -17.91 0.36
CA GLU A 88 9.79 -18.42 0.73
C GLU A 88 10.49 -17.51 1.76
N ARG A 89 10.39 -16.19 1.59
CA ARG A 89 11.20 -15.24 2.37
C ARG A 89 10.48 -14.60 3.55
N TYR A 90 9.18 -14.33 3.45
CA TYR A 90 8.49 -13.42 4.38
C TYR A 90 7.32 -14.08 5.10
N LEU A 91 6.57 -14.95 4.42
CA LEU A 91 5.36 -15.61 4.94
C LEU A 91 5.41 -17.13 4.73
N PRO A 92 6.37 -17.85 5.36
CA PRO A 92 6.49 -19.30 5.22
C PRO A 92 5.23 -20.00 5.70
N GLY A 93 4.72 -20.92 4.87
CA GLY A 93 3.49 -21.68 5.15
C GLY A 93 2.18 -20.97 4.78
N ALA A 94 2.22 -19.71 4.33
CA ALA A 94 1.04 -19.02 3.85
C ALA A 94 0.58 -19.53 2.47
N THR A 95 -0.74 -19.66 2.32
CA THR A 95 -1.42 -19.95 1.04
C THR A 95 -1.36 -18.74 0.12
N ASP A 96 -1.52 -18.93 -1.19
CA ASP A 96 -1.56 -17.82 -2.15
C ASP A 96 -2.65 -16.79 -1.79
N ALA A 97 -3.83 -17.25 -1.37
CA ALA A 97 -4.93 -16.37 -0.96
C ALA A 97 -4.56 -15.49 0.24
N GLN A 98 -3.90 -16.05 1.25
CA GLN A 98 -3.43 -15.29 2.42
C GLN A 98 -2.33 -14.29 2.05
N ILE A 99 -1.42 -14.67 1.14
CA ILE A 99 -0.36 -13.77 0.68
C ILE A 99 -0.96 -12.61 -0.09
N ILE A 100 -1.92 -12.87 -0.99
CA ILE A 100 -2.63 -11.83 -1.74
C ILE A 100 -3.34 -10.88 -0.79
N GLU A 101 -4.09 -11.40 0.19
CA GLU A 101 -4.78 -10.57 1.18
C GLU A 101 -3.83 -9.63 1.94
N GLN A 102 -2.67 -10.14 2.38
CA GLN A 102 -1.68 -9.35 3.09
C GLN A 102 -1.00 -8.32 2.19
N LEU A 103 -0.66 -8.69 0.95
CA LEU A 103 -0.12 -7.76 -0.04
C LEU A 103 -1.11 -6.64 -0.37
N GLN A 104 -2.39 -6.96 -0.42
CA GLN A 104 -3.44 -6.00 -0.73
C GLN A 104 -3.65 -5.02 0.43
N ARG A 105 -3.68 -5.50 1.67
CA ARG A 105 -3.71 -4.62 2.86
C ARG A 105 -2.48 -3.73 2.97
N LEU A 106 -1.32 -4.27 2.62
CA LEU A 106 -0.09 -3.49 2.60
C LEU A 106 -0.15 -2.38 1.54
N ALA A 107 -0.59 -2.70 0.33
CA ALA A 107 -0.79 -1.72 -0.74
C ALA A 107 -1.82 -0.65 -0.37
N ASP A 108 -2.94 -1.03 0.24
CA ASP A 108 -3.98 -0.09 0.69
C ASP A 108 -3.46 0.87 1.77
N ARG A 109 -2.51 0.43 2.60
CA ARG A 109 -1.91 1.24 3.68
C ARG A 109 -0.87 2.24 3.16
N ASP A 110 -0.08 1.82 2.18
CA ASP A 110 1.09 2.56 1.71
C ASP A 110 0.83 3.27 0.36
N ASP A 111 -0.43 3.38 -0.05
CA ASP A 111 -0.90 3.97 -1.33
C ASP A 111 -0.31 3.28 -2.58
N GLY A 112 -0.08 1.98 -2.49
CA GLY A 112 0.47 1.12 -3.54
C GLY A 112 1.75 0.40 -3.10
N LEU A 113 2.26 -0.49 -3.96
CA LEU A 113 3.56 -1.13 -3.77
C LEU A 113 4.35 -1.14 -5.07
N GLU A 114 5.62 -0.80 -4.95
CA GLU A 114 6.58 -1.01 -6.02
C GLU A 114 7.26 -2.38 -5.85
N LEU A 115 7.69 -2.97 -6.97
CA LEU A 115 8.50 -4.19 -6.95
C LEU A 115 9.94 -3.85 -7.27
N LEU A 116 10.88 -4.52 -6.61
CA LEU A 116 12.32 -4.37 -6.88
C LEU A 116 12.64 -4.79 -8.32
N GLU A 117 12.01 -5.87 -8.77
CA GLU A 117 11.98 -6.33 -10.17
C GLU A 117 10.70 -7.17 -10.37
N PRO A 118 10.30 -7.50 -11.61
CA PRO A 118 9.12 -8.32 -11.85
C PRO A 118 9.13 -9.63 -11.04
N GLY A 119 8.18 -9.75 -10.11
CA GLY A 119 8.02 -10.89 -9.23
C GLY A 119 8.92 -10.89 -7.98
N LEU A 120 9.55 -9.78 -7.62
CA LEU A 120 10.37 -9.65 -6.42
C LEU A 120 9.94 -8.42 -5.61
N LEU A 121 9.52 -8.65 -4.36
CA LEU A 121 9.16 -7.58 -3.45
C LEU A 121 10.42 -6.87 -2.93
N PHE A 122 10.33 -5.57 -2.68
CA PHE A 122 11.39 -4.90 -1.94
C PHE A 122 11.52 -5.49 -0.53
N PRO A 123 12.75 -5.62 0.01
CA PRO A 123 12.93 -6.19 1.34
C PRO A 123 12.17 -5.46 2.45
N GLN A 124 12.08 -4.13 2.40
CA GLN A 124 11.35 -3.36 3.42
C GLN A 124 9.86 -3.74 3.49
N ASP A 125 9.22 -3.91 2.34
CA ASP A 125 7.80 -4.27 2.25
C ASP A 125 7.59 -5.73 2.69
N GLY A 126 8.53 -6.61 2.32
CA GLY A 126 8.55 -7.99 2.79
C GLY A 126 8.64 -8.10 4.31
N TYR A 127 9.51 -7.31 4.95
CA TYR A 127 9.59 -7.28 6.41
C TYR A 127 8.36 -6.66 7.06
N ALA A 128 7.71 -5.69 6.41
CA ALA A 128 6.44 -5.15 6.87
C ALA A 128 5.34 -6.23 6.87
N LEU A 129 5.25 -7.05 5.82
CA LEU A 129 4.34 -8.21 5.77
C LEU A 129 4.59 -9.19 6.93
N THR A 130 5.85 -9.55 7.16
CA THR A 130 6.22 -10.46 8.26
C THR A 130 5.83 -9.87 9.61
N ALA A 131 6.07 -8.58 9.84
CA ALA A 131 5.73 -7.90 11.08
C ALA A 131 4.21 -7.86 11.32
N GLU A 132 3.43 -7.60 10.27
CA GLU A 132 1.97 -7.56 10.35
C GLU A 132 1.37 -8.95 10.61
N ALA A 133 1.82 -9.97 9.87
CA ALA A 133 1.39 -11.35 10.10
C ALA A 133 1.75 -11.85 11.51
N HIS A 134 2.91 -11.48 12.04
CA HIS A 134 3.28 -11.79 13.42
C HIS A 134 2.40 -11.05 14.43
N ARG A 135 2.07 -9.77 14.21
CA ARG A 135 1.16 -9.01 15.07
C ARG A 135 -0.21 -9.67 15.13
N GLU A 136 -0.78 -10.05 14.00
CA GLU A 136 -2.08 -10.75 13.94
C GLU A 136 -2.07 -12.11 14.64
N LEU A 137 -0.95 -12.84 14.53
CA LEU A 137 -0.79 -14.10 15.25
C LEU A 137 -0.78 -13.85 16.77
N VAL A 138 -0.02 -12.86 17.22
CA VAL A 138 0.05 -12.46 18.64
C VAL A 138 -1.33 -12.03 19.14
N ASP A 139 -2.05 -11.20 18.39
CA ASP A 139 -3.38 -10.72 18.76
C ASP A 139 -4.40 -11.88 18.86
N ARG A 140 -4.37 -12.82 17.91
CA ARG A 140 -5.21 -14.02 17.96
C ARG A 140 -4.88 -14.91 19.16
N ILE A 141 -3.59 -15.10 19.46
CA ILE A 141 -3.16 -15.88 20.62
C ILE A 141 -3.60 -15.18 21.90
N ALA A 142 -3.39 -13.87 22.02
CA ALA A 142 -3.79 -13.09 23.18
C ALA A 142 -5.32 -13.17 23.41
N ALA A 143 -6.12 -13.06 22.34
CA ALA A 143 -7.57 -13.21 22.41
C ALA A 143 -7.98 -14.63 22.84
N ALA A 144 -7.35 -15.67 22.30
CA ALA A 144 -7.62 -17.06 22.68
C ALA A 144 -7.26 -17.35 24.13
N LEU A 145 -6.11 -16.86 24.60
CA LEU A 145 -5.68 -16.98 26.00
C LEU A 145 -6.64 -16.25 26.93
N SER A 146 -7.01 -15.01 26.58
CA SER A 146 -8.00 -14.25 27.34
C SER A 146 -9.35 -14.96 27.42
N ALA A 147 -9.82 -15.58 26.32
CA ALA A 147 -11.06 -16.34 26.30
C ALA A 147 -10.98 -17.63 27.12
N ALA A 148 -9.81 -18.26 27.17
CA ALA A 148 -9.56 -19.43 28.00
C ALA A 148 -9.34 -19.08 29.48
N GLY A 149 -9.28 -17.80 29.84
CA GLY A 149 -8.96 -17.34 31.20
C GLY A 149 -7.51 -17.59 31.60
N VAL A 150 -6.62 -17.83 30.63
CA VAL A 150 -5.20 -18.11 30.86
C VAL A 150 -4.42 -16.81 30.82
N THR A 151 -3.71 -16.52 31.90
CA THR A 151 -2.80 -15.38 31.99
C THR A 151 -1.46 -15.71 31.33
N LEU A 152 -0.74 -14.68 30.87
CA LEU A 152 0.57 -14.85 30.25
C LEU A 152 1.57 -15.58 31.18
N GLY A 153 1.49 -15.33 32.49
CA GLY A 153 2.34 -15.98 33.50
C GLY A 153 2.04 -17.48 33.68
N GLU A 154 0.78 -17.89 33.54
CA GLU A 154 0.41 -19.32 33.52
C GLU A 154 0.94 -20.02 32.27
N LEU A 155 0.89 -19.35 31.11
CA LEU A 155 1.48 -19.87 29.88
C LEU A 155 3.00 -20.02 29.98
N GLU A 156 3.70 -19.01 30.49
CA GLU A 156 5.16 -19.06 30.69
C GLU A 156 5.57 -20.20 31.63
N THR A 157 4.79 -20.44 32.68
CA THR A 157 5.00 -21.55 33.62
C THR A 157 4.84 -22.90 32.91
N VAL A 158 3.73 -23.09 32.17
CA VAL A 158 3.45 -24.34 31.44
C VAL A 158 4.50 -24.61 30.35
N VAL A 159 4.89 -23.59 29.57
CA VAL A 159 5.95 -23.71 28.57
C VAL A 159 7.31 -24.02 29.22
N GLY A 160 7.59 -23.39 30.36
CA GLY A 160 8.78 -23.67 31.15
C GLY A 160 8.84 -25.12 31.62
N ASP A 161 7.73 -25.66 32.12
CA ASP A 161 7.64 -27.04 32.59
C ASP A 161 7.68 -28.05 31.45
N LEU A 162 7.03 -27.78 30.32
CA LEU A 162 7.14 -28.58 29.09
C LEU A 162 8.59 -28.66 28.59
N ARG A 163 9.32 -27.54 28.60
CA ARG A 163 10.75 -27.51 28.22
C ARG A 163 11.62 -28.32 29.19
N LYS A 164 11.31 -28.32 30.49
CA LYS A 164 12.02 -29.16 31.47
C LYS A 164 11.76 -30.63 31.22
N VAL A 165 10.49 -31.03 31.08
CA VAL A 165 10.11 -32.42 30.77
C VAL A 165 10.82 -32.90 29.51
N HIS A 166 10.78 -32.11 28.44
CA HIS A 166 11.42 -32.49 27.18
C HIS A 166 12.96 -32.55 27.27
N ARG A 167 13.58 -31.73 28.12
CA ARG A 167 15.04 -31.80 28.39
C ARG A 167 15.39 -33.05 29.21
N THR A 168 14.59 -33.39 30.21
CA THR A 168 14.78 -34.59 31.04
C THR A 168 14.60 -35.88 30.24
N ASP A 169 13.69 -35.92 29.27
CA ASP A 169 13.52 -37.05 28.36
C ASP A 169 14.73 -37.25 27.42
N VAL A 170 15.39 -36.16 26.99
CA VAL A 170 16.60 -36.21 26.16
C VAL A 170 17.83 -36.66 26.97
N GLU A 171 17.94 -36.25 28.23
CA GLU A 171 19.02 -36.67 29.14
C GLU A 171 18.88 -38.12 29.61
N ASN A 172 17.65 -38.63 29.80
CA ASN A 172 17.40 -40.03 30.17
C ASN A 172 17.50 -41.02 29.00
N ALA A 173 17.60 -40.52 27.76
CA ALA A 173 17.78 -41.32 26.54
C ALA A 173 19.24 -41.36 26.03
N SER A 174 20.17 -40.74 26.77
CA SER A 174 21.63 -40.77 26.53
C SER A 174 22.34 -41.70 27.52
#